data_AF-A0A965LFV4-F1
#
_entry.id   AF-A0A965LFV4-F1
#
_cell.length_a   1.000
_cell.length_b   1.000
_cell.length_c   1.000
_cell.angle_alpha   90.00
_cell.angle_beta   90.00
_cell.angle_gamma   90.00
#
_symmetry.space_group_name_H-M   'P 1'
#
loop_
_entity.id
_entity.type
_entity.pdbx_description
1 polymer ?
#
loop_
_entity_poly.entity_id
_entity_poly.type
_entity_poly.pdbx_seq_one_letter_code
_entity_poly.pdbx_strand_id
1 'polypeptide(L)' 'FERRAADPYKHWKISEEDWRNRRKWKEHLAAAEDMFGKTNSRFAPWNLIEGNYKWYARIKIMKLLVKRLEEEFGRL' A
#
# COMPACT_ATOMS: atom_id res chain seq x y z
N PHE A 1 7.98 -0.51 -13.12
CA PHE A 1 6.91 -0.78 -14.12
C PHE A 1 7.48 -1.55 -15.29
N GLU A 2 8.67 -1.18 -15.77
CA GLU A 2 9.47 -1.92 -16.77
C GLU A 2 9.50 -3.44 -16.55
N ARG A 3 9.85 -3.93 -15.35
CA ARG A 3 9.85 -5.38 -15.06
C ARG A 3 8.50 -6.07 -15.26
N ARG A 4 7.37 -5.36 -15.19
CA ARG A 4 6.03 -5.91 -15.49
C ARG A 4 5.76 -5.91 -16.99
N ALA A 5 6.19 -4.87 -17.70
CA ALA A 5 6.06 -4.78 -19.15
C ALA A 5 6.90 -5.84 -19.87
N ALA A 6 8.11 -6.10 -19.37
CA ALA A 6 9.06 -7.07 -19.94
C ALA A 6 8.75 -8.53 -19.60
N ASP A 7 7.88 -8.81 -18.63
CA ASP A 7 7.53 -10.17 -18.20
C ASP A 7 6.13 -10.54 -18.74
N PRO A 8 6.03 -11.48 -19.71
CA PRO A 8 4.74 -11.89 -20.29
C PRO A 8 3.71 -12.36 -19.26
N TYR A 9 4.14 -13.00 -18.17
CA TYR A 9 3.24 -13.48 -17.12
C TYR A 9 2.67 -12.35 -16.23
N LYS A 10 3.26 -11.15 -16.31
CA LYS A 10 2.85 -9.97 -15.53
C LYS A 10 2.33 -8.83 -16.41
N HIS A 11 2.33 -8.99 -17.73
CA HIS A 11 1.98 -7.94 -18.67
C HIS A 11 0.54 -7.42 -18.47
N TRP A 12 -0.39 -8.29 -18.11
CA TRP A 12 -1.78 -7.91 -17.79
C TRP A 12 -1.91 -6.95 -16.57
N LYS A 13 -0.85 -6.77 -15.76
CA LYS A 13 -0.81 -5.89 -14.58
C LYS A 13 -0.27 -4.49 -14.89
N ILE A 14 -0.11 -4.14 -16.16
CA ILE A 14 0.36 -2.84 -16.58
C ILE A 14 -0.37 -2.36 -17.83
N SER A 15 -0.64 -1.07 -17.89
CA SER A 15 -1.34 -0.38 -18.97
C SER A 15 -0.71 1.00 -19.23
N GLU A 16 -1.14 1.67 -20.30
CA GLU A 16 -0.74 3.05 -20.57
C GLU A 16 -1.10 4.03 -19.44
N GLU A 17 -2.16 3.73 -18.70
CA GLU A 17 -2.60 4.54 -17.56
C GLU A 17 -1.57 4.52 -16.41
N ASP A 18 -0.91 3.40 -16.16
CA ASP A 18 0.16 3.30 -15.15
C ASP A 18 1.31 4.26 -15.47
N TRP A 19 1.69 4.37 -16.73
CA TRP A 19 2.76 5.27 -17.17
C TRP A 19 2.35 6.74 -17.09
N ARG A 20 1.10 7.07 -17.42
CA ARG A 20 0.55 8.42 -17.23
C ARG A 20 0.56 8.80 -15.74
N ASN A 21 0.06 7.93 -14.87
CA ASN A 21 0.02 8.15 -13.42
C ASN A 21 1.41 8.25 -12.81
N ARG A 22 2.39 7.50 -13.32
CA ARG A 22 3.78 7.62 -12.88
C ARG A 22 4.35 9.02 -13.10
N ARG A 23 3.97 9.72 -14.18
CA ARG A 23 4.40 11.11 -14.45
C ARG A 23 3.83 12.09 -13.43
N LYS A 24 2.67 11.77 -12.83
CA LYS A 24 1.96 12.56 -11.81
C LYS A 24 2.33 12.18 -10.39
N TRP A 25 3.52 11.61 -10.16
CA TRP A 25 3.94 11.11 -8.84
C TRP A 25 3.77 12.13 -7.71
N LYS A 26 4.14 13.40 -7.94
CA LYS A 26 4.03 14.46 -6.94
C LYS A 26 2.57 14.76 -6.56
N GLU A 27 1.67 14.77 -7.54
CA GLU A 27 0.24 14.99 -7.33
C GLU A 27 -0.39 13.84 -6.53
N HIS A 28 -0.04 12.58 -6.86
CA HIS A 28 -0.49 11.41 -6.11
C HIS A 28 0.01 11.41 -4.66
N LEU A 29 1.26 11.84 -4.43
CA LEU A 29 1.82 11.95 -3.08
C LEU A 29 1.05 12.99 -2.25
N ALA A 30 0.84 14.20 -2.80
CA ALA A 30 0.08 15.24 -2.13
C ALA A 30 -1.37 14.82 -1.83
N ALA A 31 -2.03 14.14 -2.79
CA ALA A 31 -3.37 13.62 -2.59
C ALA A 31 -3.43 12.53 -1.49
N ALA A 32 -2.41 11.66 -1.41
CA ALA A 32 -2.32 10.65 -0.37
C ALA A 32 -2.11 11.29 1.02
N GLU A 33 -1.24 12.29 1.13
CA GLU A 33 -1.01 13.05 2.37
C GLU A 33 -2.29 13.75 2.84
N ASP A 34 -3.00 14.42 1.94
CA ASP A 34 -4.29 15.06 2.24
C ASP A 34 -5.35 14.05 2.70
N MET A 35 -5.44 12.90 2.01
CA MET A 35 -6.33 11.80 2.40
C MET A 35 -6.01 11.29 3.80
N PHE A 36 -4.74 11.04 4.13
CA PHE A 36 -4.34 10.59 5.47
C PHE A 36 -4.65 11.65 6.53
N GLY A 37 -4.38 12.94 6.25
CA GLY A 37 -4.69 14.03 7.17
C GLY A 37 -6.18 14.15 7.48
N LYS A 38 -7.05 13.86 6.50
CA LYS A 38 -8.52 13.98 6.65
C LYS A 38 -9.21 12.73 7.19
N THR A 39 -8.66 11.55 6.94
CA THR A 39 -9.36 10.27 7.17
C THR A 39 -8.73 9.38 8.23
N ASN A 40 -7.54 9.72 8.73
CA ASN A 40 -6.94 8.98 9.84
C ASN A 40 -7.64 9.33 11.15
N SER A 41 -8.41 8.38 11.69
CA SER A 41 -9.19 8.59 12.91
C SER A 41 -8.88 7.55 13.99
N ARG A 42 -9.27 7.83 15.24
CA ARG A 42 -9.05 6.90 16.37
C ARG A 42 -9.71 5.54 16.16
N PHE A 43 -10.89 5.49 15.54
CA PHE A 43 -11.64 4.25 15.32
C PHE A 43 -11.29 3.56 13.99
N ALA A 44 -10.65 4.28 13.06
CA ALA A 44 -10.20 3.75 11.77
C ALA A 44 -8.81 4.32 11.42
N PRO A 45 -7.73 3.86 12.08
CA PRO A 45 -6.40 4.39 11.85
C PRO A 45 -5.77 3.86 10.56
N TRP A 46 -5.08 4.73 9.84
CA TRP A 46 -4.16 4.38 8.76
C TRP A 46 -2.82 3.95 9.32
N ASN A 47 -2.27 2.85 8.79
CA ASN A 47 -0.94 2.35 9.14
C ASN A 47 0.01 2.46 7.94
N LEU A 48 1.10 3.20 8.08
CA LEU A 48 2.08 3.38 7.00
C LEU A 48 3.04 2.17 6.94
N ILE A 49 3.14 1.54 5.76
CA ILE A 49 3.96 0.34 5.53
C ILE A 49 4.95 0.61 4.39
N GLU A 50 6.23 0.33 4.64
CA GLU A 50 7.31 0.50 3.67
C GLU A 50 7.25 -0.59 2.59
N GLY A 51 6.85 -0.20 1.38
CA GLY A 51 6.57 -1.11 0.27
C GLY A 51 7.76 -1.48 -0.62
N ASN A 52 8.96 -0.93 -0.39
CA ASN A 52 10.12 -1.14 -1.28
C ASN A 52 10.52 -2.62 -1.38
N TYR A 53 10.43 -3.36 -0.27
CA TYR A 53 10.65 -4.80 -0.22
C TYR A 53 9.34 -5.53 0.05
N LYS A 54 8.82 -6.25 -0.96
CA LYS A 54 7.52 -6.93 -0.87
C LYS A 54 7.44 -7.95 0.26
N TRP A 55 8.50 -8.71 0.51
CA TRP A 55 8.52 -9.73 1.58
C TRP A 55 8.40 -9.07 2.96
N TYR A 56 9.10 -7.95 3.18
CA TYR A 56 9.06 -7.18 4.42
C TYR A 56 7.68 -6.60 4.66
N ALA A 57 7.12 -5.91 3.66
CA ALA A 57 5.78 -5.32 3.75
C ALA A 57 4.71 -6.36 4.10
N ARG A 58 4.75 -7.54 3.48
CA ARG A 58 3.83 -8.65 3.77
C ARG A 58 3.92 -9.10 5.22
N ILE A 59 5.13 -9.31 5.75
CA ILE A 59 5.32 -9.73 7.14
C ILE A 59 4.83 -8.63 8.10
N LYS A 60 5.15 -7.36 7.82
CA LYS A 60 4.74 -6.23 8.67
C LYS A 60 3.20 -6.11 8.72
N ILE A 61 2.53 -6.24 7.57
CA ILE A 61 1.07 -6.25 7.48
C ILE A 61 0.48 -7.40 8.30
N MET A 62 0.98 -8.63 8.14
CA MET A 62 0.46 -9.78 8.87
C MET A 62 0.63 -9.63 10.39
N LYS A 63 1.79 -9.15 10.86
CA LYS A 63 2.02 -8.89 12.28
C LYS A 63 1.08 -7.83 12.84
N LEU A 64 0.87 -6.74 12.09
CA LEU A 64 -0.05 -5.68 12.49
C LEU A 64 -1.49 -6.19 12.59
N LEU A 65 -1.93 -6.99 11.61
CA LEU A 65 -3.27 -7.58 11.61
C LEU A 65 -3.47 -8.51 12.81
N VAL A 66 -2.54 -9.43 13.06
CA VAL A 66 -2.61 -10.35 14.21
C VAL A 66 -2.65 -9.57 15.51
N LYS A 67 -1.75 -8.60 15.70
CA LYS A 67 -1.75 -7.75 16.90
C LYS A 67 -3.10 -7.07 17.12
N ARG A 68 -3.70 -6.53 16.05
CA ARG A 68 -4.99 -5.84 16.15
C ARG A 68 -6.13 -6.81 16.50
N LEU A 69 -6.11 -8.02 15.96
CA LEU A 69 -7.09 -9.06 16.30
C LEU A 69 -6.93 -9.52 17.75
N GLU A 70 -5.69 -9.69 18.23
CA GLU A 70 -5.41 -10.06 19.62
C GLU A 70 -5.86 -8.98 20.62
N GLU A 71 -5.71 -7.70 20.27
CA GLU A 71 -6.19 -6.57 21.07
C GLU A 71 -7.72 -6.56 21.20
N GLU A 72 -8.46 -6.93 20.15
CA GLU A 72 -9.93 -6.85 20.11
C GLU A 72 -10.61 -8.11 20.67
N PHE A 73 -10.05 -9.30 20.40
CA PHE A 73 -10.69 -10.57 20.72
C PHE A 73 -9.96 -11.39 21.80
N GLY A 74 -8.85 -10.87 22.34
CA GLY A 74 -7.95 -11.61 23.19
C GLY A 74 -6.96 -12.45 22.39
N ARG A 75 -5.97 -13.02 23.08
CA ARG A 75 -4.90 -13.80 22.44
C ARG A 75 -5.48 -15.04 21.74
N LEU A 76 -5.29 -15.11 20.41
CA LEU A 76 -5.51 -16.31 19.59
C LEU A 76 -4.50 -17.41 19.97
#